data_AF-A0A9E0BIG4-F1
#
_entry.id   AF-A0A9E0BIG4-F1
#
_cell.length_a   1.000
_cell.length_b   1.000
_cell.length_c   1.000
_cell.angle_alpha   90.00
_cell.angle_beta   90.00
_cell.angle_gamma   90.00
#
_symmetry.space_group_name_H-M   'P 1'
#
loop_
_entity.id
_entity.type
_entity.pdbx_description
1 polymer ?
#
loop_
_entity_poly.entity_id
_entity_poly.type
_entity_poly.pdbx_seq_one_letter_code
_entity_poly.pdbx_strand_id
1 'polypeptide(L)'
;VQTLSHGVQVADLPITQLRAAGIGALRLSPQTGDMRKVITAFRDFSHERLSPQDLAARVREAGPPGPLVNGYLHGRAGVDWAPTS
;
A
#
# COMPACT_ATOMS: atom_id res chain seq x y z
N VAL A 1 -15.84 -10.18 13.74
CA VAL A 1 -16.32 -9.65 12.44
C VAL A 1 -15.10 -9.37 11.57
N GLN A 2 -14.96 -10.09 10.46
CA GLN A 2 -13.93 -9.82 9.45
C GLN A 2 -14.61 -8.97 8.36
N THR A 3 -14.56 -7.65 8.50
CA THR A 3 -14.98 -6.73 7.43
C THR A 3 -13.87 -6.69 6.39
N LEU A 4 -13.92 -7.60 5.41
CA LEU A 4 -13.26 -7.35 4.14
C LEU A 4 -14.07 -6.25 3.46
N SER A 5 -13.65 -4.99 3.63
CA SER A 5 -14.01 -3.99 2.65
C SER A 5 -13.59 -4.53 1.28
N HIS A 6 -14.38 -4.29 0.24
CA HIS A 6 -13.98 -4.62 -1.14
C HIS A 6 -12.63 -3.95 -1.54
N GLY A 7 -12.11 -3.04 -0.71
CA GLY A 7 -10.86 -2.35 -0.92
C GLY A 7 -9.60 -3.20 -0.70
N VAL A 8 -8.54 -2.80 -1.39
CA VAL A 8 -7.20 -3.37 -1.31
C VAL A 8 -6.33 -2.44 -0.48
N GLN A 9 -5.97 -2.90 0.72
CA GLN A 9 -5.13 -2.14 1.64
C GLN A 9 -3.72 -1.93 1.06
N VAL A 10 -3.24 -0.68 1.05
CA VAL A 10 -1.86 -0.34 0.67
C VAL A 10 -1.12 0.28 1.84
N ALA A 11 0.10 -0.19 2.09
CA ALA A 11 1.01 0.37 3.08
C ALA A 11 1.91 1.43 2.45
N ASP A 12 1.46 2.69 2.46
CA ASP A 12 2.10 3.82 1.79
C ASP A 12 2.66 4.90 2.73
N LEU A 13 2.79 4.64 4.04
CA LEU A 13 3.53 5.56 4.90
C LEU A 13 5.01 5.63 4.48
N PRO A 14 5.67 6.81 4.52
CA PRO A 14 7.09 6.92 4.21
C PRO A 14 7.93 5.84 4.89
N ILE A 15 8.87 5.23 4.16
CA ILE A 15 9.71 4.13 4.70
C ILE A 15 10.43 4.55 5.98
N THR A 16 10.87 5.80 6.07
CA THR A 16 11.49 6.36 7.28
C THR A 16 10.56 6.30 8.49
N GLN A 17 9.27 6.59 8.31
CA GLN A 17 8.26 6.49 9.37
C GLN A 17 8.00 5.03 9.76
N LEU A 18 7.89 4.13 8.77
CA LEU A 18 7.72 2.70 9.03
C LEU A 18 8.90 2.13 9.83
N ARG A 19 10.12 2.49 9.47
CA ARG A 19 11.34 2.09 10.20
C ARG A 19 11.38 2.68 11.60
N ALA A 20 11.03 3.95 11.76
CA ALA A 20 10.96 4.60 13.08
C ALA A 20 9.92 3.94 14.00
N ALA A 21 8.84 3.39 13.43
CA ALA A 21 7.85 2.59 14.14
C ALA A 21 8.30 1.13 14.43
N GLY A 22 9.53 0.75 14.08
CA GLY A 22 10.08 -0.59 14.31
C GLY A 22 9.66 -1.64 13.28
N ILE A 23 9.07 -1.24 12.15
CA ILE A 23 8.62 -2.18 11.11
C ILE A 23 9.82 -2.59 10.24
N GLY A 24 10.16 -3.89 10.28
CA GLY A 24 11.27 -4.46 9.50
C GLY A 24 10.87 -5.16 8.20
N ALA A 25 9.58 -5.45 8.00
CA ALA A 25 9.10 -6.16 6.82
C ALA A 25 7.66 -5.78 6.46
N LEU A 26 7.36 -5.76 5.16
CA LEU A 26 6.01 -5.66 4.62
C LEU A 26 5.63 -6.99 3.97
N ARG A 27 4.47 -7.54 4.33
CA ARG A 27 3.94 -8.76 3.71
C ARG A 27 2.97 -8.39 2.59
N LEU A 28 3.27 -8.86 1.39
CA LEU A 28 2.35 -8.79 0.26
C LEU A 28 1.53 -10.08 0.20
N SER A 29 0.20 -9.96 0.17
CA SER A 29 -0.69 -11.10 -0.05
C SER A 29 -0.86 -11.34 -1.55
N PRO A 30 -0.85 -12.59 -2.03
CA PRO A 30 -1.25 -12.89 -3.40
C PRO A 30 -2.67 -12.40 -3.66
N GLN A 31 -2.87 -11.70 -4.78
CA GLN A 31 -4.17 -11.25 -5.24
C GLN A 31 -4.22 -11.28 -6.77
N THR A 32 -5.43 -11.26 -7.33
CA THR A 32 -5.65 -11.17 -8.78
C THR A 32 -5.04 -9.88 -9.32
N GLY A 33 -4.45 -9.93 -10.52
CA GLY A 33 -3.76 -8.79 -11.16
C GLY A 33 -2.27 -9.06 -11.40
N ASP A 34 -1.52 -8.02 -11.76
CA ASP A 34 -0.08 -8.13 -12.02
C ASP A 34 0.74 -8.05 -10.72
N MET A 35 0.79 -9.16 -9.99
CA MET A 35 1.55 -9.24 -8.74
C MET A 35 3.06 -8.96 -8.91
N ARG A 36 3.62 -9.17 -10.11
CA ARG A 36 5.03 -8.85 -10.37
C ARG A 36 5.26 -7.34 -10.36
N LYS A 37 4.33 -6.56 -10.93
CA LYS A 37 4.36 -5.09 -10.84
C LYS A 37 4.21 -4.63 -9.40
N VAL A 38 3.28 -5.21 -8.63
CA VAL A 38 3.09 -4.88 -7.20
C VAL A 38 4.38 -5.12 -6.40
N ILE A 39 4.99 -6.31 -6.53
CA ILE A 39 6.25 -6.66 -5.85
C ILE A 39 7.37 -5.69 -6.24
N THR A 40 7.49 -5.35 -7.51
CA THR A 40 8.52 -4.43 -7.99
C THR A 40 8.32 -3.02 -7.43
N ALA A 41 7.08 -2.52 -7.41
CA ALA A 41 6.76 -1.22 -6.83
C ALA A 41 7.09 -1.16 -5.34
N PHE A 42 6.69 -2.16 -4.55
CA PHE A 42 7.03 -2.22 -3.12
C PHE A 42 8.53 -2.37 -2.85
N ARG A 43 9.27 -3.08 -3.72
CA ARG A 43 10.72 -3.15 -3.64
C ARG A 43 11.36 -1.79 -3.89
N ASP A 44 10.98 -1.10 -4.96
CA ASP A 44 11.48 0.25 -5.27
C ASP A 44 11.16 1.23 -4.12
N PHE A 45 9.93 1.17 -3.59
CA PHE A 45 9.51 1.93 -2.43
C PHE A 45 10.37 1.65 -1.19
N SER A 46 10.65 0.37 -0.88
CA SER A 46 11.48 -0.02 0.28
C SER A 46 12.93 0.50 0.21
N HIS A 47 13.40 0.82 -1.00
CA HIS A 47 14.68 1.46 -1.28
C HIS A 47 14.57 2.98 -1.40
N GLU A 48 13.44 3.56 -1.03
CA GLU A 48 13.17 5.02 -1.09
C GLU A 48 13.32 5.58 -2.52
N ARG A 49 13.16 4.73 -3.55
CA ARG A 49 13.15 5.12 -4.97
C ARG A 49 11.76 5.51 -5.47
N LEU A 50 10.75 5.40 -4.61
CA LEU A 50 9.38 5.87 -4.87
C LEU A 50 8.84 6.64 -3.68
N SER A 51 8.08 7.68 -3.98
CA SER A 51 7.21 8.30 -3.00
C SER A 51 6.02 7.39 -2.68
N PRO A 52 5.35 7.60 -1.53
CA PRO A 52 4.03 7.03 -1.26
C PRO A 52 3.02 7.14 -2.41
N GLN A 53 2.97 8.33 -3.03
CA GLN A 53 2.06 8.61 -4.13
C GLN A 53 2.40 7.77 -5.37
N ASP A 54 3.68 7.68 -5.72
CA ASP A 54 4.15 6.88 -6.86
C ASP A 54 3.91 5.38 -6.64
N LEU A 55 4.11 4.90 -5.40
CA LEU A 55 3.77 3.51 -5.04
C LEU A 55 2.28 3.25 -5.30
N ALA A 56 1.40 4.10 -4.78
CA ALA A 56 -0.04 3.95 -4.96
C ALA A 56 -0.44 4.00 -6.45
N ALA A 57 0.16 4.89 -7.24
CA ALA A 57 -0.06 4.97 -8.69
C ALA A 57 0.32 3.66 -9.38
N ARG A 58 1.52 3.12 -9.13
CA ARG A 58 1.97 1.86 -9.74
C ARG A 58 1.15 0.65 -9.31
N VAL A 59 0.67 0.63 -8.06
CA VAL A 59 -0.23 -0.44 -7.60
C VAL A 59 -1.58 -0.34 -8.29
N ARG A 60 -2.13 0.86 -8.58
CA ARG A 60 -3.35 1.00 -9.40
C ARG A 60 -3.13 0.50 -10.82
N GLU A 61 -2.00 0.84 -11.44
CA GLU A 61 -1.63 0.37 -12.79
C GLU A 61 -1.45 -1.15 -12.87
N ALA A 62 -1.18 -1.81 -11.74
CA ALA A 62 -1.09 -3.28 -11.66
C ALA A 62 -2.46 -3.98 -11.67
N GLY A 63 -3.57 -3.23 -11.64
CA GLY A 63 -4.92 -3.76 -11.75
C GLY A 63 -5.38 -4.54 -10.51
N PRO A 64 -5.48 -3.89 -9.33
CA PRO A 64 -5.95 -4.53 -8.12
C PRO A 64 -7.43 -4.97 -8.26
N PRO A 65 -7.87 -6.01 -7.53
CA PRO A 65 -9.25 -6.53 -7.62
C PRO A 65 -10.33 -5.59 -7.04
N GLY A 66 -9.93 -4.45 -6.49
CA GLY A 66 -10.82 -3.46 -5.87
C GLY A 66 -10.10 -2.13 -5.67
N PRO A 67 -10.81 -1.09 -5.18
CA PRO A 67 -10.22 0.23 -4.96
C PRO A 67 -9.13 0.19 -3.90
N LEU A 68 -8.10 1.03 -4.03
CA LEU A 68 -7.10 1.14 -2.99
C LEU A 68 -7.64 1.85 -1.75
N VAL A 69 -7.29 1.34 -0.58
CA VAL A 69 -7.62 1.94 0.72
C VAL A 69 -6.37 1.98 1.60
N ASN A 70 -6.27 2.99 2.46
CA ASN A 70 -5.15 3.11 3.40
C ASN A 70 -5.56 3.73 4.74
N GLY A 71 -6.86 4.01 4.96
CA GLY A 71 -7.33 4.86 6.05
C GLY A 71 -6.84 4.48 7.45
N TYR A 72 -6.73 3.19 7.79
CA TYR A 72 -6.20 2.76 9.10
C TYR A 72 -4.77 3.24 9.38
N LEU A 73 -3.93 3.33 8.36
CA LEU A 73 -2.55 3.82 8.51
C LEU A 73 -2.50 5.32 8.80
N HIS A 74 -3.57 6.03 8.45
CA HIS A 74 -3.72 7.48 8.60
C HIS A 74 -4.71 7.86 9.71
N GLY A 75 -5.08 6.92 10.59
CA GLY A 75 -6.03 7.14 11.69
C GLY A 75 -7.48 7.41 11.25
N ARG A 76 -7.87 6.95 10.05
CA ARG A 76 -9.23 7.10 9.47
C ARG A 76 -9.95 5.76 9.35
N ALA A 77 -11.18 5.77 8.83
CA ALA A 77 -11.90 4.52 8.60
C ALA A 77 -11.16 3.66 7.57
N GLY A 78 -11.14 2.34 7.75
CA GLY A 78 -10.34 1.44 6.90
C GLY A 78 -10.71 1.44 5.41
N VAL A 79 -11.92 1.89 5.06
CA VAL A 79 -12.39 2.06 3.68
C VAL A 79 -11.90 3.35 3.03
N ASP A 80 -11.35 4.28 3.81
CA ASP A 80 -10.96 5.59 3.32
C ASP A 80 -9.65 5.53 2.53
N TRP A 81 -9.54 6.46 1.58
CA TRP A 81 -8.29 6.82 0.93
C TRP A 81 -7.80 8.17 1.45
N ALA A 82 -6.64 8.18 2.09
CA ALA A 82 -5.92 9.37 2.48
C ALA A 82 -4.80 9.64 1.44
N PRO A 83 -4.87 10.73 0.67
CA PRO A 83 -3.77 11.09 -0.22
C PRO A 83 -2.54 11.46 0.61
N THR A 84 -1.42 10.80 0.34
CA THR A 84 -0.09 11.18 0.85
C THR A 84 0.47 12.33 0.01
N SER A 85 0.76 13.46 0.65
CA SER A 85 1.44 14.62 0.06
C SER A 85 2.96 14.46 0.07
#